data_AF-A0AAU5HN56-F1
#
_entry.id   AF-A0AAU5HN56-F1
#
_cell.length_a   1.000
_cell.length_b   1.000
_cell.length_c   1.000
_cell.angle_alpha   90.00
_cell.angle_beta   90.00
_cell.angle_gamma   90.00
#
_symmetry.space_group_name_H-M   'P 1'
#
loop_
_entity.id
_entity.type
_entity.pdbx_description
1 polymer ?
#
loop_
_entity_poly.entity_id
_entity_poly.type
_entity_poly.pdbx_seq_one_letter_code
_entity_poly.pdbx_strand_id
1 'polypeptide(L)' 'MQGLEPGWVTATPGLGRPAQLTALGNGVVPQQAARAMQLLAPLFPRCPRCTTA' A
#
# COMPACT_ATOMS: atom_id res chain seq x y z
N MET A 1 -2.57 4.23 -14.41
CA MET A 1 -3.89 3.62 -14.13
C MET A 1 -4.08 3.07 -12.70
N GLN A 2 -3.06 3.03 -11.83
CA GLN A 2 -3.25 2.76 -10.39
C GLN A 2 -2.54 3.79 -9.51
N GLY A 3 -2.04 4.89 -10.09
CA GLY A 3 -1.26 5.90 -9.36
C GLY A 3 0.06 5.38 -8.77
N LEU A 4 0.61 4.32 -9.37
CA LEU A 4 1.96 3.84 -9.14
C LEU A 4 2.94 4.55 -10.07
N GLU A 5 4.16 4.75 -9.60
CA GLU A 5 5.26 5.25 -10.43
C GLU A 5 5.53 4.30 -11.61
N PRO A 6 5.96 4.82 -12.77
CA PRO A 6 6.35 4.00 -13.90
C PRO A 6 7.42 2.97 -13.49
N GLY A 7 7.21 1.71 -13.87
CA GLY A 7 8.15 0.64 -13.53
C GLY A 7 7.92 -0.03 -12.18
N TRP A 8 7.03 0.46 -11.31
CA TRP A 8 6.85 -0.07 -9.95
C TRP A 8 6.72 -1.60 -9.88
N VAL A 9 5.93 -2.21 -10.79
CA VAL A 9 5.86 -3.67 -10.98
C VAL A 9 6.58 -4.11 -12.26
N THR A 10 6.52 -3.29 -13.30
CA THR A 10 6.93 -3.69 -14.66
C THR A 10 8.44 -3.67 -14.88
N ALA A 11 9.20 -3.01 -14.01
CA ALA A 11 10.67 -2.98 -14.04
C ALA A 11 11.32 -3.99 -13.07
N THR A 12 10.53 -4.85 -12.41
CA THR A 12 11.06 -5.86 -11.48
C THR A 12 11.87 -6.92 -12.23
N PRO A 13 13.18 -7.07 -11.96
CA PRO A 13 14.01 -8.07 -12.63
C PRO A 13 13.50 -9.50 -12.38
N GLY A 14 13.49 -10.32 -13.43
CA GLY A 14 13.04 -11.72 -13.34
C GLY A 14 11.53 -11.91 -13.26
N LEU A 15 10.73 -10.84 -13.22
CA LEU A 15 9.27 -10.94 -13.16
C LEU A 15 8.67 -10.94 -14.58
N GLY A 16 8.23 -12.11 -15.04
CA GLY A 16 7.58 -12.27 -16.35
C GLY A 16 6.24 -11.55 -16.45
N ARG A 17 5.83 -11.21 -17.68
CA ARG A 17 4.58 -10.46 -17.96
C ARG A 17 3.32 -11.05 -17.31
N PRO A 18 3.06 -12.37 -17.30
CA PRO A 18 1.89 -12.92 -16.61
C PRO A 18 1.90 -12.61 -15.10
N ALA A 19 3.06 -12.77 -14.45
CA ALA A 19 3.21 -12.50 -13.03
C ALA A 19 3.07 -11.00 -12.71
N GLN A 20 3.55 -10.12 -13.59
CA GLN A 20 3.32 -8.66 -13.47
C GLN A 20 1.83 -8.32 -13.51
N LEU A 21 1.06 -8.91 -14.44
CA LEU A 21 -0.39 -8.71 -14.54
C LEU A 21 -1.12 -9.24 -13.30
N THR A 22 -0.74 -10.42 -12.80
CA THR A 22 -1.29 -10.97 -11.56
C THR A 22 -1.01 -10.06 -10.37
N ALA A 23 0.22 -9.54 -10.24
CA ALA A 23 0.59 -8.63 -9.16
C ALA A 23 -0.18 -7.30 -9.23
N LEU A 24 -0.33 -6.72 -10.42
CA LEU A 24 -1.12 -5.50 -10.64
C LEU A 24 -2.62 -5.73 -10.43
N GLY A 25 -3.15 -6.89 -10.85
CA GLY A 25 -4.57 -7.22 -10.77
C GLY A 25 -5.04 -7.57 -9.35
N ASN A 26 -4.17 -8.19 -8.54
CA ASN A 26 -4.47 -8.57 -7.15
C ASN A 26 -4.02 -7.51 -6.13
N GLY A 27 -3.23 -6.52 -6.56
CA GLY A 27 -2.74 -5.44 -5.71
C GLY A 27 -3.82 -4.41 -5.36
N VAL A 28 -3.54 -3.57 -4.37
CA VAL A 28 -4.42 -2.48 -3.95
C VAL A 28 -4.01 -1.17 -4.64
N VAL A 29 -5.00 -0.34 -5.00
CA VAL A 29 -4.75 1.03 -5.47
C VAL A 29 -4.27 1.89 -4.28
N PRO A 30 -3.04 2.44 -4.29
CA PRO A 30 -2.46 3.16 -3.15
C PRO A 30 -3.34 4.30 -2.60
N GLN A 31 -4.03 5.03 -3.48
CA GLN A 31 -4.92 6.13 -3.09
C GLN A 31 -6.14 5.62 -2.30
N GLN A 32 -6.70 4.46 -2.69
CA GLN A 32 -7.79 3.83 -1.96
C GLN A 32 -7.30 3.31 -0.60
N ALA A 33 -6.11 2.71 -0.55
CA ALA A 33 -5.48 2.28 0.70
C ALA A 33 -5.23 3.47 1.65
N ALA A 34 -4.66 4.56 1.14
CA ALA A 34 -4.41 5.77 1.93
C ALA A 34 -5.72 6.35 2.51
N ARG A 35 -6.79 6.38 1.70
CA ARG A 35 -8.11 6.82 2.17
C ARG A 35 -8.69 5.87 3.21
N ALA A 36 -8.57 4.56 3.00
CA ALA A 36 -9.02 3.57 3.97
C ALA A 36 -8.30 3.73 5.31
N MET A 37 -6.99 3.98 5.31
CA MET A 37 -6.25 4.28 6.55
C MET A 37 -6.75 5.55 7.24
N GLN A 38 -7.07 6.62 6.53
CA GLN A 38 -7.63 7.83 7.16
C GLN A 38 -8.98 7.57 7.84
N LEU A 39 -9.79 6.67 7.28
CA LEU A 39 -11.13 6.35 7.78
C LEU A 39 -11.12 5.30 8.90
N LEU A 40 -10.22 4.31 8.79
CA LEU A 40 -10.26 3.08 9.58
C LEU A 40 -9.08 2.93 10.52
N ALA A 41 -7.97 3.65 10.30
CA ALA A 41 -6.89 3.61 11.26
C ALA A 41 -7.38 4.27 12.55
N PRO A 42 -7.35 3.55 13.68
CA PRO A 42 -7.55 4.23 14.95
C PRO A 42 -6.50 5.34 15.04
N LEU A 43 -6.86 6.50 15.61
CA LEU A 43 -5.84 7.36 16.20
C LEU A 43 -4.99 6.42 17.04
N PHE A 44 -3.72 6.21 16.68
CA PHE A 44 -2.80 5.35 17.46
C PHE A 44 -3.16 5.59 18.91
N PRO A 45 -3.69 4.59 19.66
CA PRO A 45 -3.93 4.83 21.05
C PRO A 45 -2.55 5.19 21.57
N ARG A 46 -2.36 6.46 21.95
CA ARG A 46 -1.21 6.88 22.74
C ARG A 46 -1.12 5.80 23.78
N CYS A 47 -0.04 5.02 23.75
CA CYS A 47 0.08 3.89 24.66
C CYS A 47 -0.32 4.44 26.03
N PRO A 48 -1.37 3.89 26.69
CA PRO A 48 -1.84 4.46 27.95
C PRO A 48 -0.73 4.52 28.99
N ARG A 49 0.33 3.71 28.80
CA ARG A 49 1.53 3.60 29.64
C ARG A 49 2.70 4.51 29.20
N CYS A 50 2.58 5.27 28.11
CA CYS A 50 3.64 6.14 27.60
C CYS A 50 3.36 7.64 27.82
N THR A 51 2.29 8.01 28.53
CA THR A 51 2.00 9.42 28.87
C THR A 51 2.54 9.79 30.26
N THR A 52 3.73 9.31 30.61
CA THR A 52 4.38 9.67 31.87
C THR A 52 5.87 9.86 31.65
N ALA A 53 6.23 11.07 31.23
CA ALA A 53 7.46 11.76 31.57
C ALA A 53 7.22 13.26 31.34
#